data_AF-A0A5C6JUA5-F1
#
_entry.id   AF-A0A5C6JUA5-F1
#
_cell.length_a   1.000
_cell.length_b   1.000
_cell.length_c   1.000
_cell.angle_alpha   90.00
_cell.angle_beta   90.00
_cell.angle_gamma   90.00
#
_symmetry.space_group_name_H-M   'P 1'
#
loop_
_entity.id
_entity.type
_entity.pdbx_description
1 polymer ?
#
loop_
_entity_poly.entity_id
_entity_poly.type
_entity_poly.pdbx_seq_one_letter_code
_entity_poly.pdbx_strand_id
1 'polypeptide(L)'
;MPTVGVTDLKDGDFLLDVRENDEWQAGHAEGALHIPTSEFVARYGELTEAAPQDGRIHVICRSGGRSAQVTMYLAQQGIDAVNVDGGMQSWAAAGRPVITDDGRPGHVL
;
A
#
# COMPACT_ATOMS: atom_id res chain seq x y z
N MET A 1 7.01 4.04 14.72
CA MET A 1 6.75 2.87 13.87
C MET A 1 7.70 2.95 12.68
N PRO A 2 8.23 1.83 12.15
CA PRO A 2 9.07 1.84 10.96
C PRO A 2 8.39 2.49 9.74
N THR A 3 9.19 3.28 9.02
CA THR A 3 8.81 4.03 7.82
C THR A 3 9.92 3.90 6.79
N VAL A 4 9.56 3.92 5.51
CA VAL A 4 10.48 3.82 4.37
C VAL A 4 10.07 4.81 3.28
N GLY A 5 11.05 5.38 2.57
CA GLY A 5 10.78 6.27 1.44
C GLY A 5 10.40 5.47 0.19
N VAL A 6 9.60 6.07 -0.69
CA VAL A 6 9.24 5.49 -2.00
C VAL A 6 10.47 5.10 -2.83
N THR A 7 11.57 5.86 -2.71
CA THR A 7 12.82 5.61 -3.44
C THR A 7 13.57 4.36 -2.97
N ASP A 8 13.28 3.88 -1.75
CA ASP A 8 13.95 2.72 -1.15
C ASP A 8 13.20 1.41 -1.44
N LEU A 9 11.96 1.50 -1.96
CA LEU A 9 11.17 0.34 -2.38
C LEU A 9 11.80 -0.31 -3.62
N LYS A 10 11.81 -1.64 -3.63
CA LYS A 10 12.30 -2.45 -4.75
C LYS A 10 11.14 -3.01 -5.54
N ASP A 11 11.41 -3.33 -6.81
CA ASP A 11 10.43 -4.05 -7.62
C ASP A 11 10.22 -5.44 -7.02
N GLY A 12 8.94 -5.82 -6.85
CA GLY A 12 8.55 -7.07 -6.21
C GLY A 12 8.41 -7.01 -4.69
N ASP A 13 8.67 -5.88 -4.04
CA ASP A 13 8.29 -5.68 -2.65
C ASP A 13 6.76 -5.80 -2.51
N PHE A 14 6.30 -6.51 -1.47
CA PHE A 14 4.87 -6.65 -1.22
C PHE A 14 4.29 -5.32 -0.75
N LEU A 15 3.38 -4.75 -1.55
CA LEU A 15 2.78 -3.44 -1.34
C LEU A 15 1.27 -3.60 -1.09
N LEU A 16 0.81 -3.05 0.03
CA LEU A 16 -0.60 -3.00 0.43
C LEU A 16 -1.11 -1.57 0.28
N ASP A 17 -2.02 -1.33 -0.67
CA ASP A 17 -2.73 -0.06 -0.82
C ASP A 17 -4.01 -0.08 0.03
N VAL A 18 -4.10 0.87 0.97
CA VAL A 18 -5.24 0.99 1.90
C VAL A 18 -6.18 2.15 1.58
N ARG A 19 -6.04 2.76 0.40
CA ARG A 19 -6.93 3.81 -0.10
C ARG A 19 -8.32 3.26 -0.41
N GLU A 20 -9.31 4.14 -0.51
CA GLU A 20 -10.68 3.71 -0.84
C GLU A 20 -10.80 3.34 -2.34
N ASN A 21 -11.91 2.70 -2.71
CA ASN A 21 -12.11 2.14 -4.06
C ASN A 21 -12.00 3.18 -5.17
N ASP A 22 -12.52 4.39 -4.98
CA ASP A 22 -12.44 5.46 -5.98
C ASP A 22 -10.99 5.90 -6.26
N GLU A 23 -10.16 6.00 -5.20
CA GLU A 23 -8.73 6.30 -5.33
C GLU A 23 -7.94 5.17 -6.01
N TRP A 24 -8.28 3.92 -5.73
CA TRP A 24 -7.68 2.74 -6.37
C TRP A 24 -8.01 2.69 -7.87
N GLN A 25 -9.28 2.87 -8.21
CA GLN A 25 -9.78 2.83 -9.58
C GLN A 25 -9.25 4.00 -10.44
N ALA A 26 -8.97 5.16 -9.83
CA ALA A 26 -8.30 6.26 -10.51
C ALA A 26 -6.85 5.94 -10.91
N GLY A 27 -6.16 5.14 -10.09
CA GLY A 27 -4.84 4.61 -10.38
C GLY A 27 -4.07 4.19 -9.13
N HIS A 28 -3.26 3.14 -9.25
CA HIS A 28 -2.51 2.52 -8.17
C HIS A 28 -1.14 2.00 -8.65
N ALA A 29 -0.31 1.58 -7.69
CA ALA A 29 0.97 0.94 -7.97
C ALA A 29 0.76 -0.48 -8.52
N GLU A 30 1.45 -0.82 -9.61
CA GLU A 30 1.34 -2.14 -10.22
C GLU A 30 1.70 -3.26 -9.23
N GLY A 31 0.90 -4.32 -9.20
CA GLY A 31 1.11 -5.47 -8.33
C GLY A 31 0.78 -5.24 -6.84
N ALA A 32 0.26 -4.06 -6.46
CA ALA A 32 -0.20 -3.84 -5.10
C ALA A 32 -1.45 -4.68 -4.77
N LEU A 33 -1.56 -5.11 -3.51
CA LEU A 33 -2.80 -5.64 -2.97
C LEU A 33 -3.68 -4.49 -2.50
N HIS A 34 -4.96 -4.49 -2.89
CA HIS A 34 -5.91 -3.46 -2.48
C HIS A 34 -6.84 -3.94 -1.37
N ILE A 35 -6.75 -3.30 -0.20
CA ILE A 35 -7.69 -3.48 0.89
C ILE A 35 -8.03 -2.12 1.49
N PRO A 36 -9.21 -1.54 1.17
CA PRO A 36 -9.63 -0.25 1.72
C PRO A 36 -9.57 -0.21 3.24
N THR A 37 -9.20 0.95 3.80
CA THR A 37 -9.15 1.14 5.26
C THR A 37 -10.52 0.83 5.90
N SER A 38 -11.60 1.18 5.22
CA SER A 38 -12.99 0.91 5.63
C SER A 38 -13.33 -0.59 5.75
N GLU A 39 -12.65 -1.45 4.99
CA GLU A 39 -12.87 -2.90 4.93
C GLU A 39 -11.76 -3.70 5.61
N PHE A 40 -10.68 -3.04 6.05
CA PHE A 40 -9.42 -3.66 6.40
C PHE A 40 -9.54 -4.77 7.45
N VAL A 41 -10.29 -4.52 8.53
CA VAL A 41 -10.46 -5.52 9.61
C VAL A 41 -11.23 -6.74 9.13
N ALA A 42 -12.24 -6.55 8.27
CA ALA A 42 -13.05 -7.64 7.73
C ALA A 42 -12.27 -8.48 6.71
N ARG A 43 -11.37 -7.84 5.95
CA ARG A 43 -10.54 -8.45 4.91
C ARG A 43 -9.12 -8.78 5.37
N TYR A 44 -8.84 -8.73 6.68
CA TYR A 44 -7.51 -9.01 7.23
C TYR A 44 -6.98 -10.41 6.83
N GLY A 45 -7.88 -11.40 6.69
CA GLY A 45 -7.52 -12.74 6.22
C GLY A 45 -6.87 -12.74 4.84
N GLU A 46 -7.38 -11.92 3.91
CA GLU A 46 -6.86 -11.76 2.55
C GLU A 46 -5.41 -11.27 2.56
N LEU A 47 -5.09 -10.31 3.44
CA LEU A 47 -3.73 -9.86 3.64
C LEU A 47 -2.82 -11.00 4.09
N THR A 48 -3.24 -11.77 5.09
CA THR A 48 -2.41 -12.85 5.65
C THR A 48 -2.23 -14.03 4.70
N GLU A 49 -3.16 -14.24 3.76
CA GLU A 49 -3.05 -15.25 2.72
C GLU A 49 -2.15 -14.80 1.57
N ALA A 50 -2.20 -13.52 1.19
CA ALA A 50 -1.41 -12.96 0.10
C ALA A 50 0.02 -12.57 0.51
N ALA A 51 0.22 -12.16 1.77
CA ALA A 51 1.51 -11.68 2.25
C ALA A 51 2.54 -12.82 2.31
N PRO A 52 3.80 -12.56 1.95
CA PRO A 52 4.89 -13.52 2.10
C PRO A 52 5.10 -13.91 3.58
N GLN A 53 5.24 -15.21 3.87
CA GLN A 53 5.33 -15.73 5.26
C GLN A 53 6.41 -15.06 6.13
N ASP A 54 7.53 -14.65 5.53
CA ASP A 54 8.64 -13.97 6.22
C ASP A 54 8.99 -12.62 5.59
N GLY A 55 8.10 -12.07 4.76
CA GLY A 55 8.34 -10.82 4.05
C GLY A 55 7.69 -9.62 4.72
N ARG A 56 8.33 -8.47 4.56
CA ARG A 56 7.86 -7.19 5.07
C ARG A 56 6.72 -6.65 4.22
N ILE A 57 5.65 -6.19 4.89
CA ILE A 57 4.50 -5.54 4.24
C ILE A 57 4.75 -4.04 4.16
N HIS A 58 4.76 -3.49 2.95
CA HIS A 58 4.84 -2.06 2.72
C HIS A 58 3.42 -1.51 2.61
N VAL A 59 3.00 -0.66 3.53
CA VAL A 59 1.62 -0.12 3.53
C VAL A 59 1.64 1.28 2.96
N ILE A 60 0.80 1.52 1.96
CA ILE A 60 0.71 2.80 1.26
C ILE A 60 -0.72 3.32 1.29
N CYS A 61 -0.86 4.63 1.44
CA CYS A 61 -2.12 5.33 1.18
C CYS A 61 -1.85 6.55 0.30
N ARG A 62 -2.74 7.53 0.26
CA ARG A 62 -2.54 8.75 -0.54
C ARG A 62 -1.27 9.53 -0.15
N SER A 63 -1.07 9.77 1.14
CA SER A 63 -0.02 10.67 1.66
C SER A 63 0.76 10.14 2.87
N GLY A 64 0.48 8.91 3.33
CA GLY A 64 1.15 8.27 4.47
C GLY A 64 0.34 8.23 5.78
N GLY A 65 -0.75 9.01 5.91
CA GLY A 65 -1.54 9.09 7.15
C GLY A 65 -2.32 7.81 7.50
N ARG A 66 -3.22 7.38 6.62
CA ARG A 66 -4.01 6.13 6.81
C ARG A 66 -3.13 4.89 6.89
N SER A 67 -2.10 4.80 6.05
CA SER A 67 -1.16 3.68 6.06
C SER A 67 -0.37 3.60 7.36
N ALA A 68 -0.05 4.73 7.99
CA ALA A 68 0.54 4.75 9.33
C ALA A 68 -0.44 4.26 10.42
N GLN A 69 -1.76 4.32 10.22
CA GLN A 69 -2.68 3.69 11.18
C GLN A 69 -2.72 2.17 10.99
N VAL A 70 -2.84 1.73 9.74
CA VAL A 70 -2.86 0.29 9.40
C VAL A 70 -1.56 -0.40 9.78
N THR A 71 -0.42 0.25 9.53
CA THR A 71 0.89 -0.34 9.88
C THR A 71 1.05 -0.46 11.41
N MET A 72 0.48 0.45 12.22
CA MET A 72 0.51 0.29 13.69
C MET A 72 -0.32 -0.90 14.11
N TYR A 73 -1.50 -1.06 13.50
CA TYR A 73 -2.38 -2.18 13.75
C TYR A 73 -1.69 -3.51 13.42
N LEU A 74 -1.06 -3.61 12.24
CA LEU A 74 -0.29 -4.80 11.84
C LEU A 74 0.85 -5.12 12.81
N ALA A 75 1.63 -4.11 13.22
CA ALA A 75 2.70 -4.29 14.19
C ALA A 75 2.17 -4.81 15.55
N GLN A 76 0.98 -4.39 15.98
CA GLN A 76 0.34 -4.91 17.19
C GLN A 76 -0.09 -6.38 17.06
N GLN A 77 -0.35 -6.85 15.84
CA GLN A 77 -0.60 -8.27 15.54
C GLN A 77 0.70 -9.08 15.37
N GLY A 78 1.87 -8.46 15.52
CA GLY A 78 3.17 -9.11 15.36
C GLY A 78 3.62 -9.26 13.90
N ILE A 79 2.97 -8.58 12.95
CA ILE A 79 3.34 -8.60 11.54
C ILE A 79 4.42 -7.54 11.26
N ASP A 80 5.47 -7.92 10.52
CA ASP A 80 6.48 -6.96 10.02
C ASP A 80 5.87 -6.10 8.92
N ALA A 81 5.48 -4.89 9.28
CA ALA A 81 4.91 -3.91 8.37
C ALA A 81 5.63 -2.56 8.51
N VAL A 82 5.77 -1.86 7.40
CA VAL A 82 6.39 -0.53 7.33
C VAL A 82 5.50 0.43 6.54
N ASN A 83 5.43 1.67 7.02
CA ASN A 83 4.68 2.71 6.32
C ASN A 83 5.50 3.29 5.17
N VAL A 84 4.90 3.45 4.00
CA VAL A 84 5.52 4.17 2.86
C VAL A 84 5.29 5.67 3.03
N ASP A 85 6.39 6.41 3.22
CA ASP A 85 6.34 7.85 3.46
C ASP A 85 5.90 8.64 2.22
N GLY A 86 5.04 9.63 2.44
CA GLY A 86 4.42 10.44 1.37
C GLY A 86 3.48 9.69 0.43
N GLY A 87 3.27 8.38 0.64
CA GLY A 87 2.24 7.61 -0.03
C GLY A 87 2.32 7.61 -1.57
N MET A 88 1.16 7.44 -2.20
CA MET A 88 1.02 7.46 -3.65
C MET A 88 1.38 8.82 -4.26
N GLN A 89 1.28 9.92 -3.52
CA GLN A 89 1.77 11.23 -3.99
C GLN A 89 3.27 11.19 -4.27
N SER A 90 4.06 10.68 -3.32
CA SER A 90 5.50 10.48 -3.51
C SER A 90 5.81 9.41 -4.55
N TRP A 91 4.99 8.36 -4.66
CA TRP A 91 5.09 7.34 -5.71
C TRP A 91 5.04 7.96 -7.12
N ALA A 92 3.99 8.75 -7.39
CA ALA A 92 3.82 9.43 -8.66
C ALA A 92 4.91 10.50 -8.89
N ALA A 93 5.27 11.27 -7.85
CA ALA A 93 6.33 12.29 -7.95
C ALA A 93 7.71 11.69 -8.24
N ALA A 94 7.97 10.45 -7.80
CA ALA A 94 9.17 9.70 -8.13
C ALA A 94 9.18 9.14 -9.56
N GLY A 95 8.13 9.37 -10.35
CA GLY A 95 8.01 8.88 -11.72
C GLY A 95 7.73 7.39 -11.83
N ARG A 96 7.29 6.74 -10.74
CA ARG A 96 6.91 5.33 -10.76
C ARG A 96 5.57 5.14 -11.49
N PRO A 97 5.34 3.98 -12.14
CA PRO A 97 4.09 3.71 -12.86
C PRO A 97 2.87 3.80 -11.95
N VAL A 98 1.83 4.48 -12.42
CA VAL A 98 0.50 4.47 -11.83
C VAL A 98 -0.44 3.92 -12.88
N ILE A 99 -1.13 2.83 -12.57
CA ILE A 99 -1.97 2.10 -13.52
C ILE A 99 -3.41 1.95 -13.02
N THR A 100 -4.35 1.80 -13.93
CA THR A 100 -5.71 1.33 -13.67
C THR A 100 -5.78 -0.21 -13.76
N ASP A 101 -6.88 -0.83 -13.33
CA ASP A 101 -7.06 -2.29 -13.36
C ASP A 101 -6.88 -2.92 -14.74
N ASP A 102 -7.08 -2.15 -15.82
CA ASP A 102 -6.88 -2.58 -17.20
C ASP A 102 -5.47 -2.26 -17.76
N GLY A 103 -4.54 -1.87 -16.89
CA GLY A 103 -3.13 -1.61 -17.21
C GLY A 103 -2.87 -0.29 -17.95
N ARG A 104 -3.88 0.59 -18.09
CA ARG A 104 -3.68 1.92 -18.69
C ARG A 104 -3.06 2.89 -17.68
N PRO A 105 -2.44 3.99 -18.16
CA PRO A 105 -1.98 5.05 -17.27
C PRO A 105 -3.11 5.60 -16.39
N GLY A 106 -2.92 5.52 -15.08
CA GLY A 106 -3.81 6.08 -14.06
C GLY A 106 -3.28 7.39 -13.49
N HIS A 107 -3.96 7.88 -12.45
CA HIS A 107 -3.53 9.05 -11.69
C HIS A 107 -3.83 8.87 -10.20
N VAL A 108 -3.10 9.62 -9.37
CA VAL A 108 -3.34 9.65 -7.93
C VAL A 108 -4.43 10.67 -7.66
N LEU A 109 -5.61 10.17 -7.27
CA LEU A 109 -6.71 10.99 -6.78
C LEU A 109 -6.37 11.62 -5.43
#